data_AF-A0A849ZJU3-F1
#
_entry.id   AF-A0A849ZJU3-F1
#
_cell.length_a   1.000
_cell.length_b   1.000
_cell.length_c   1.000
_cell.angle_alpha   90.00
_cell.angle_beta   90.00
_cell.angle_gamma   90.00
#
_symmetry.space_group_name_H-M   'P 1'
#
loop_
_entity.id
_entity.type
_entity.pdbx_description
1 polymer ?
#
loop_
_entity_poly.entity_id
_entity_poly.type
_entity_poly.pdbx_seq_one_letter_code
_entity_poly.pdbx_strand_id
1 'polypeptide(L)'
;MSPFARVLVLPVLAVLFALAGCAEEREPINRVQPNALSKEFFVGIIDDPSDDPEFYMRTTVVDVAAGAGADGLFTSSDAQPVTRIRWEITESLLVARLTYELVEQTDGKGARRTPDGQIVAAFTIQSHFDIQRDYNPSTGEETNVIVENNTDRPWNRRKYFRIDWSRNLVTDAYDLDTLSQLGIYYGVTWDPVAYYVNDPNHPDAPVFDIQRGYFDVTHKALAAPEVIADPDWGDFPACWLIGQFPTLSCNPSEITLRQAFLKVTDTDYEPMAIDGTMMDMFGYFTWDRFGYDRRYGVVDNLWRRFATKWNIYERSHAEGPVVCNTTETTAVGQSPHRDDDNNGTEDECEAVGDGSKCDDVVGECTIPLRDRKIKTIAWHVNQEFPEDLFAGTQEALQAWNQAMRVAVIAGRLAECRRTGSGDCEGTMGWPQPWTDTYAPPVGDASPDQVPDIFVLCHNPVDPEKGDVEACG
;
A
#
# COMPACT_ATOMS: atom_id res chain seq x y z
N MET A 1 56.53 59.56 70.07
CA MET A 1 57.05 59.93 68.73
C MET A 1 55.92 59.71 67.74
N SER A 2 55.31 60.79 67.26
CA SER A 2 54.50 60.80 66.01
C SER A 2 55.40 61.30 64.87
N PRO A 3 55.03 61.20 63.57
CA PRO A 3 53.95 62.04 63.04
C PRO A 3 53.05 61.47 61.93
N PHE A 4 51.87 62.09 61.89
CA PHE A 4 50.94 62.37 60.79
C PHE A 4 51.38 62.12 59.33
N ALA A 5 50.45 61.56 58.54
CA ALA A 5 49.94 62.20 57.30
C ALA A 5 48.67 61.49 56.78
N ARG A 6 47.61 62.27 56.55
CA ARG A 6 46.39 61.89 55.81
C ARG A 6 46.61 62.13 54.31
N VAL A 7 46.15 61.22 53.45
CA VAL A 7 45.60 61.55 52.13
C VAL A 7 44.44 60.58 51.83
N LEU A 8 43.34 61.16 51.35
CA LEU A 8 42.09 60.56 50.90
C LEU A 8 41.97 60.90 49.40
N VAL A 9 41.51 59.98 48.54
CA VAL A 9 40.66 60.21 47.32
C VAL A 9 40.36 58.86 46.61
N LEU A 10 39.06 58.70 46.29
CA LEU A 10 38.25 57.66 45.60
C LEU A 10 38.68 57.23 44.17
N PRO A 11 37.94 56.36 43.40
CA PRO A 11 36.94 55.30 43.70
C PRO A 11 37.17 53.98 42.89
N VAL A 12 36.51 52.86 43.28
CA VAL A 12 36.12 51.81 42.31
C VAL A 12 34.65 51.49 42.51
N LEU A 13 33.87 51.83 41.49
CA LEU A 13 32.46 51.55 41.30
C LEU A 13 32.37 50.35 40.34
N ALA A 14 31.77 49.23 40.72
CA ALA A 14 31.25 48.27 39.73
C ALA A 14 30.25 47.25 40.34
N VAL A 15 28.97 47.58 40.15
CA VAL A 15 27.88 46.68 39.71
C VAL A 15 27.53 45.49 40.60
N LEU A 16 26.46 45.69 41.38
CA LEU A 16 25.73 44.69 42.17
C LEU A 16 24.39 44.30 41.48
N PHE A 17 24.36 44.24 40.15
CA PHE A 17 23.18 43.88 39.37
C PHE A 17 23.55 42.89 38.26
N ALA A 18 23.23 41.60 38.48
CA ALA A 18 22.76 40.63 37.49
C ALA A 18 22.90 39.19 38.04
N LEU A 19 22.21 38.88 39.14
CA LEU A 19 21.72 37.51 39.34
C LEU A 19 20.27 37.48 38.85
N ALA A 20 20.09 37.75 37.55
CA ALA A 20 18.97 37.19 36.82
C ALA A 20 19.32 35.71 36.64
N GLY A 21 19.08 34.91 37.68
CA GLY A 21 18.96 33.48 37.51
C GLY A 21 17.78 33.28 36.59
N CYS A 22 18.04 32.95 35.33
CA CYS A 22 17.02 32.50 34.41
C CYS A 22 16.26 31.38 35.12
N ALA A 23 14.99 31.64 35.48
CA ALA A 23 14.07 30.58 35.81
C ALA A 23 13.92 29.77 34.52
N GLU A 24 14.66 28.67 34.43
CA GLU A 24 14.54 27.73 33.34
C GLU A 24 13.09 27.27 33.30
N GLU A 25 12.40 27.56 32.20
CA GLU A 25 11.00 27.20 32.00
C GLU A 25 10.92 25.67 32.15
N ARG A 26 10.18 25.21 33.17
CA ARG A 26 10.05 23.78 33.41
C ARG A 26 9.32 23.14 32.24
N GLU A 27 9.84 22.00 31.80
CA GLU A 27 9.18 21.17 30.78
C GLU A 27 7.68 21.00 31.10
N PRO A 28 6.79 21.18 30.10
CA PRO A 28 5.36 21.03 30.31
C PRO A 28 4.99 19.63 30.83
N ILE A 29 4.03 19.58 31.75
CA ILE A 29 3.47 18.32 32.24
C ILE A 29 2.49 17.80 31.19
N ASN A 30 2.86 16.73 30.49
CA ASN A 30 2.00 16.11 29.49
C ASN A 30 1.00 15.11 30.12
N ARG A 31 -0.30 15.35 29.95
CA ARG A 31 -1.40 14.46 30.39
C ARG A 31 -2.15 13.78 29.24
N VAL A 32 -1.68 13.95 28.01
CA VAL A 32 -2.23 13.28 26.82
C VAL A 32 -2.08 11.78 26.98
N GLN A 33 -3.17 11.04 26.76
CA GLN A 33 -3.16 9.59 26.83
C GLN A 33 -2.56 9.00 25.54
N PRO A 34 -1.99 7.78 25.58
CA PRO A 34 -1.48 7.11 24.39
C PRO A 34 -2.52 6.98 23.26
N ASN A 35 -2.03 6.65 22.06
CA ASN A 35 -2.83 6.41 20.86
C ASN A 35 -3.72 7.60 20.44
N ALA A 36 -3.25 8.82 20.70
CA ALA A 36 -3.80 10.02 20.08
C ALA A 36 -3.38 10.08 18.61
N LEU A 37 -4.35 9.95 17.70
CA LEU A 37 -4.09 9.92 16.26
C LEU A 37 -4.51 11.25 15.64
N SER A 38 -3.64 11.81 14.78
CA SER A 38 -3.97 13.02 14.01
C SER A 38 -4.99 12.66 12.93
N LYS A 39 -6.09 13.42 12.85
CA LYS A 39 -7.08 13.25 11.78
C LYS A 39 -6.49 13.59 10.40
N GLU A 40 -5.58 14.56 10.35
CA GLU A 40 -4.96 15.02 9.09
C GLU A 40 -4.19 13.89 8.39
N PHE A 41 -3.75 12.86 9.13
CA PHE A 41 -3.18 11.67 8.51
C PHE A 41 -4.18 10.95 7.59
N PHE A 42 -5.45 10.89 7.98
CA PHE A 42 -6.51 10.12 7.33
C PHE A 42 -7.27 10.92 6.26
N VAL A 43 -7.48 12.23 6.49
CA VAL A 43 -8.35 13.10 5.67
C VAL A 43 -7.68 14.42 5.23
N GLY A 44 -6.35 14.49 5.20
CA GLY A 44 -5.66 15.71 4.77
C GLY A 44 -6.07 16.95 5.58
N ILE A 45 -6.49 18.00 4.91
CA ILE A 45 -7.08 19.18 5.55
C ILE A 45 -8.53 18.86 5.96
N ILE A 46 -8.79 18.84 7.27
CA ILE A 46 -10.08 18.44 7.88
C ILE A 46 -11.31 19.10 7.25
N ASP A 47 -11.21 20.35 6.80
CA ASP A 47 -12.32 21.12 6.22
C ASP A 47 -12.33 21.10 4.66
N ASP A 48 -11.42 20.37 4.01
CA ASP A 48 -11.28 20.29 2.54
C ASP A 48 -11.16 18.84 2.05
N PRO A 49 -12.27 18.18 1.67
CA PRO A 49 -12.23 16.79 1.19
C PRO A 49 -11.52 16.61 -0.16
N SER A 50 -11.12 17.69 -0.84
CA SER A 50 -10.43 17.59 -2.13
C SER A 50 -8.99 17.10 -2.01
N ASP A 51 -8.38 17.22 -0.82
CA ASP A 51 -7.02 16.75 -0.54
C ASP A 51 -6.96 15.42 0.24
N ASP A 52 -8.12 14.78 0.46
CA ASP A 52 -8.23 13.50 1.16
C ASP A 52 -7.31 12.44 0.52
N PRO A 53 -6.35 11.86 1.28
CA PRO A 53 -5.48 10.81 0.77
C PRO A 53 -6.25 9.50 0.59
N GLU A 54 -5.90 8.73 -0.44
CA GLU A 54 -6.36 7.35 -0.57
C GLU A 54 -5.40 6.39 0.14
N PHE A 55 -5.92 5.23 0.55
CA PHE A 55 -5.13 4.15 1.13
C PHE A 55 -5.42 2.83 0.42
N TYR A 56 -4.37 2.03 0.18
CA TYR A 56 -4.54 0.60 0.01
C TYR A 56 -4.92 -0.03 1.35
N MET A 57 -5.92 -0.89 1.34
CA MET A 57 -6.34 -1.71 2.47
C MET A 57 -6.23 -3.18 2.08
N ARG A 58 -5.59 -3.99 2.92
CA ARG A 58 -5.56 -5.45 2.80
C ARG A 58 -5.67 -6.11 4.17
N THR A 59 -6.46 -7.16 4.25
CA THR A 59 -6.52 -8.02 5.43
C THR A 59 -5.80 -9.34 5.12
N THR A 60 -4.98 -9.81 6.06
CA THR A 60 -4.21 -11.05 5.94
C THR A 60 -4.42 -11.90 7.19
N VAL A 61 -4.67 -13.20 7.00
CA VAL A 61 -4.64 -14.17 8.09
C VAL A 61 -3.19 -14.38 8.50
N VAL A 62 -2.83 -14.10 9.75
CA VAL A 62 -1.45 -14.19 10.23
C VAL A 62 -1.23 -15.28 11.27
N ASP A 63 -2.30 -15.77 11.90
CA ASP A 63 -2.25 -16.92 12.81
C ASP A 63 -3.60 -17.67 12.83
N VAL A 64 -3.53 -18.97 13.06
CA VAL A 64 -4.68 -19.88 13.15
C VAL A 64 -4.30 -21.09 14.00
N ALA A 65 -5.25 -21.59 14.80
CA ALA A 65 -5.04 -22.80 15.58
C ALA A 65 -4.70 -24.00 14.68
N ALA A 66 -3.63 -24.74 15.04
CA ALA A 66 -3.25 -25.95 14.33
C ALA A 66 -4.41 -26.96 14.28
N GLY A 67 -4.72 -27.44 13.08
CA GLY A 67 -5.81 -28.38 12.85
C GLY A 67 -7.21 -27.78 12.88
N ALA A 68 -7.34 -26.44 12.76
CA ALA A 68 -8.57 -25.78 12.36
C ALA A 68 -9.10 -26.44 11.09
N GLY A 69 -10.30 -26.99 11.17
CA GLY A 69 -10.76 -28.01 10.23
C GLY A 69 -11.37 -27.53 8.92
N ALA A 70 -11.24 -26.26 8.58
CA ALA A 70 -11.72 -25.72 7.32
C ALA A 70 -10.55 -25.50 6.36
N ASP A 71 -10.75 -25.91 5.11
CA ASP A 71 -9.83 -25.61 4.00
C ASP A 71 -9.70 -24.07 3.86
N GLY A 72 -8.58 -23.57 3.36
CA GLY A 72 -8.38 -22.12 3.19
C GLY A 72 -8.05 -21.29 4.44
N LEU A 73 -8.23 -21.81 5.65
CA LEU A 73 -7.84 -21.16 6.91
C LEU A 73 -6.35 -21.36 7.22
N PHE A 74 -5.49 -20.63 6.51
CA PHE A 74 -4.04 -20.63 6.74
C PHE A 74 -3.42 -19.28 6.42
N THR A 75 -2.19 -19.07 6.88
CA THR A 75 -1.47 -17.78 6.83
C THR A 75 -1.08 -17.30 5.42
N SER A 76 -1.42 -18.06 4.39
CA SER A 76 -1.23 -17.73 2.98
C SER A 76 -2.51 -17.98 2.16
N SER A 77 -3.68 -17.82 2.79
CA SER A 77 -4.97 -17.89 2.12
C SER A 77 -5.03 -16.97 0.89
N ASP A 78 -5.75 -17.41 -0.14
CA ASP A 78 -6.02 -16.67 -1.37
C ASP A 78 -7.00 -15.51 -1.17
N ALA A 79 -7.78 -15.52 -0.07
CA ALA A 79 -8.77 -14.52 0.29
C ALA A 79 -8.16 -13.23 0.87
N GLN A 80 -7.33 -12.52 0.11
CA GLN A 80 -6.65 -11.29 0.56
C GLN A 80 -6.82 -10.13 -0.43
N PRO A 81 -8.06 -9.67 -0.68
CA PRO A 81 -8.31 -8.63 -1.66
C PRO A 81 -7.63 -7.33 -1.23
N VAL A 82 -6.98 -6.65 -2.18
CA VAL A 82 -6.47 -5.29 -1.99
C VAL A 82 -7.51 -4.32 -2.51
N THR A 83 -7.96 -3.42 -1.65
CA THR A 83 -8.92 -2.38 -2.02
C THR A 83 -8.29 -1.00 -1.85
N ARG A 84 -8.77 -0.03 -2.63
CA ARG A 84 -8.43 1.39 -2.46
C ARG A 84 -9.58 2.08 -1.75
N ILE A 85 -9.27 2.73 -0.64
CA ILE A 85 -10.23 3.36 0.24
C ILE A 85 -9.89 4.84 0.49
N ARG A 86 -10.88 5.59 0.95
CA ARG A 86 -10.73 6.83 1.69
C ARG A 86 -11.44 6.74 3.03
N TRP A 87 -10.98 7.54 3.97
CA TRP A 87 -11.57 7.61 5.30
C TRP A 87 -12.65 8.68 5.35
N GLU A 88 -13.77 8.34 5.97
CA GLU A 88 -14.76 9.31 6.44
C GLU A 88 -14.73 9.31 7.97
N ILE A 89 -14.55 10.50 8.56
CA ILE A 89 -14.58 10.70 10.00
C ILE A 89 -15.97 11.21 10.40
N THR A 90 -16.74 10.36 11.07
CA THR A 90 -18.00 10.75 11.70
C THR A 90 -17.81 11.01 13.19
N GLU A 91 -18.87 11.34 13.93
CA GLU A 91 -18.80 11.57 15.37
C GLU A 91 -18.49 10.30 16.18
N SER A 92 -18.86 9.12 15.66
CA SER A 92 -18.76 7.85 16.40
C SER A 92 -18.05 6.73 15.63
N LEU A 93 -17.82 6.90 14.33
CA LEU A 93 -17.19 5.91 13.46
C LEU A 93 -16.14 6.53 12.55
N LEU A 94 -15.01 5.86 12.43
CA LEU A 94 -14.07 6.01 11.32
C LEU A 94 -14.46 4.97 10.27
N VAL A 95 -14.82 5.42 9.07
CA VAL A 95 -15.38 4.56 8.01
C VAL A 95 -14.43 4.55 6.81
N ALA A 96 -14.08 3.35 6.32
CA ALA A 96 -13.36 3.16 5.08
C ALA A 96 -14.34 2.98 3.91
N ARG A 97 -14.24 3.82 2.89
CA ARG A 97 -15.08 3.77 1.68
C ARG A 97 -14.27 3.50 0.43
N LEU A 98 -14.73 2.60 -0.44
CA LEU A 98 -14.12 2.38 -1.75
C LEU A 98 -14.01 3.65 -2.56
N THR A 99 -12.88 3.85 -3.24
CA THR A 99 -12.65 5.05 -4.05
C THR A 99 -13.18 4.96 -5.48
N TYR A 100 -13.53 3.76 -5.94
CA TYR A 100 -13.90 3.49 -7.32
C TYR A 100 -15.22 2.72 -7.42
N GLU A 101 -15.89 2.84 -8.57
CA GLU A 101 -17.02 1.98 -8.93
C GLU A 101 -16.51 0.57 -9.25
N LEU A 102 -17.20 -0.47 -8.77
CA LEU A 102 -16.88 -1.86 -9.14
C LEU A 102 -17.11 -2.12 -10.65
N VAL A 103 -18.08 -1.40 -11.24
CA VAL A 103 -18.37 -1.39 -12.67
C VAL A 103 -18.46 0.06 -13.10
N GLU A 104 -17.61 0.46 -14.04
CA GLU A 104 -17.51 1.84 -14.51
C GLU A 104 -18.83 2.30 -15.16
N GLN A 105 -19.20 3.57 -14.96
CA GLN A 105 -20.38 4.21 -15.56
C GLN A 105 -21.72 3.67 -15.04
N THR A 106 -21.79 3.13 -13.82
CA THR A 106 -23.02 2.59 -13.26
C THR A 106 -23.82 3.64 -12.50
N ASP A 107 -23.41 3.97 -11.28
CA ASP A 107 -24.10 4.92 -10.41
C ASP A 107 -23.27 6.18 -10.15
N GLY A 108 -22.04 6.23 -10.67
CA GLY A 108 -21.10 7.32 -10.50
C GLY A 108 -20.55 7.43 -9.08
N LYS A 109 -20.80 6.43 -8.23
CA LYS A 109 -20.38 6.47 -6.82
C LYS A 109 -18.99 5.90 -6.65
N GLY A 110 -18.18 6.62 -5.88
CA GLY A 110 -16.80 6.26 -5.62
C GLY A 110 -16.15 7.37 -4.81
N ALA A 111 -15.48 7.01 -3.72
CA ALA A 111 -14.89 7.96 -2.79
C ALA A 111 -13.81 8.88 -3.40
N ARG A 112 -13.39 8.66 -4.65
CA ARG A 112 -12.42 9.53 -5.34
C ARG A 112 -12.89 10.98 -5.47
N ARG A 113 -14.21 11.27 -5.43
CA ARG A 113 -14.74 12.65 -5.47
C ARG A 113 -15.80 12.98 -4.43
N THR A 114 -16.53 11.98 -3.92
CA THR A 114 -17.62 12.15 -2.94
C THR A 114 -17.64 11.00 -1.95
N PRO A 115 -17.91 11.18 -0.64
CA PRO A 115 -17.87 10.09 0.35
C PRO A 115 -19.10 9.16 0.26
N ASP A 116 -19.40 8.64 -0.92
CA ASP A 116 -20.56 7.78 -1.22
C ASP A 116 -20.17 6.39 -1.72
N GLY A 117 -18.87 6.07 -1.75
CA GLY A 117 -18.38 4.71 -1.99
C GLY A 117 -18.88 3.71 -0.94
N GLN A 118 -18.95 2.43 -1.35
CA GLN A 118 -19.33 1.32 -0.48
C GLN A 118 -18.40 1.26 0.75
N ILE A 119 -19.00 1.04 1.92
CA ILE A 119 -18.29 0.87 3.18
C ILE A 119 -17.65 -0.52 3.19
N VAL A 120 -16.34 -0.58 3.44
CA VAL A 120 -15.57 -1.84 3.47
C VAL A 120 -14.84 -2.09 4.78
N ALA A 121 -14.71 -1.07 5.63
CA ALA A 121 -14.34 -1.22 7.03
C ALA A 121 -14.94 -0.11 7.87
N ALA A 122 -15.15 -0.34 9.17
CA ALA A 122 -15.58 0.68 10.10
C ALA A 122 -15.09 0.38 11.52
N PHE A 123 -14.62 1.43 12.22
CA PHE A 123 -14.08 1.36 13.58
C PHE A 123 -14.73 2.39 14.48
N THR A 124 -14.94 2.06 15.75
CA THR A 124 -15.54 2.99 16.71
C THR A 124 -14.56 4.08 17.11
N ILE A 125 -15.00 5.34 17.07
CA ILE A 125 -14.27 6.47 17.63
C ILE A 125 -14.66 6.61 19.10
N GLN A 126 -13.66 6.57 19.97
CA GLN A 126 -13.83 6.69 21.42
C GLN A 126 -13.96 8.15 21.85
N SER A 127 -13.18 9.04 21.24
CA SER A 127 -13.20 10.46 21.54
C SER A 127 -12.59 11.32 20.43
N HIS A 128 -13.00 12.59 20.37
CA HIS A 128 -12.36 13.63 19.58
C HIS A 128 -11.82 14.72 20.52
N PHE A 129 -10.60 15.18 20.33
CA PHE A 129 -9.94 16.16 21.22
C PHE A 129 -8.87 16.97 20.48
N ASP A 130 -8.54 18.13 21.03
CA ASP A 130 -7.35 18.90 20.69
C ASP A 130 -6.28 18.68 21.77
N ILE A 131 -5.01 18.64 21.36
CA ILE A 131 -3.88 18.63 22.29
C ILE A 131 -3.40 20.07 22.42
N GLN A 132 -3.58 20.67 23.60
CA GLN A 132 -3.22 22.06 23.85
C GLN A 132 -2.81 22.27 25.32
N ARG A 133 -2.23 23.43 25.62
CA ARG A 133 -1.98 23.84 27.01
C ARG A 133 -3.32 24.10 27.70
N ASP A 134 -3.46 23.58 28.91
CA ASP A 134 -4.58 23.88 29.78
C ASP A 134 -4.53 25.35 30.19
N TYR A 135 -5.67 25.99 30.38
CA TYR A 135 -5.74 27.42 30.65
C TYR A 135 -6.88 27.75 31.61
N ASN A 136 -6.78 28.88 32.29
CA ASN A 136 -7.90 29.36 33.11
C ASN A 136 -8.99 29.95 32.19
N PRO A 137 -10.21 29.36 32.12
CA PRO A 137 -11.24 29.82 31.20
C PRO A 137 -11.77 31.23 31.51
N SER A 138 -11.52 31.77 32.70
CA SER A 138 -11.94 33.13 33.09
C SER A 138 -10.94 34.22 32.67
N THR A 139 -9.65 33.88 32.55
CA THR A 139 -8.57 34.86 32.26
C THR A 139 -7.83 34.60 30.96
N GLY A 140 -7.90 33.38 30.41
CA GLY A 140 -7.14 32.95 29.23
C GLY A 140 -5.67 32.64 29.51
N GLU A 141 -5.23 32.67 30.77
CA GLU A 141 -3.83 32.40 31.14
C GLU A 141 -3.53 30.90 31.01
N GLU A 142 -2.58 30.56 30.13
CA GLU A 142 -2.10 29.20 29.93
C GLU A 142 -1.29 28.69 31.12
N THR A 143 -1.43 27.41 31.42
CA THR A 143 -0.67 26.70 32.43
C THR A 143 0.47 25.91 31.80
N ASN A 144 1.34 25.33 32.63
CA ASN A 144 2.40 24.45 32.18
C ASN A 144 1.94 23.00 31.93
N VAL A 145 0.63 22.73 31.83
CA VAL A 145 0.08 21.38 31.66
C VAL A 145 -0.49 21.25 30.24
N ILE A 146 -0.16 20.18 29.52
CA ILE A 146 -0.75 19.84 28.22
C ILE A 146 -1.85 18.79 28.45
N VAL A 147 -3.04 19.02 27.90
CA VAL A 147 -4.24 18.20 28.11
C VAL A 147 -4.96 17.88 26.79
N GLU A 148 -5.82 16.86 26.85
CA GLU A 148 -6.82 16.59 25.80
C GLU A 148 -8.05 17.47 26.04
N ASN A 149 -8.22 18.52 25.25
CA ASN A 149 -9.40 19.37 25.30
C ASN A 149 -10.51 18.83 24.39
N ASN A 150 -11.68 18.60 24.94
CA ASN A 150 -12.86 18.10 24.22
C ASN A 150 -14.07 19.04 24.34
N THR A 151 -13.85 20.33 24.63
CA THR A 151 -14.92 21.30 24.89
C THR A 151 -14.88 22.52 23.98
N ASP A 152 -13.70 22.98 23.57
CA ASP A 152 -13.54 24.32 22.99
C ASP A 152 -13.96 24.38 21.52
N ARG A 153 -13.82 23.25 20.82
CA ARG A 153 -14.22 23.09 19.41
C ARG A 153 -15.25 21.98 19.26
N PRO A 154 -16.15 22.05 18.27
CA PRO A 154 -16.99 20.91 17.92
C PRO A 154 -16.13 19.73 17.45
N TRP A 155 -16.62 18.49 17.61
CA TRP A 155 -15.86 17.27 17.38
C TRP A 155 -15.20 17.21 16.00
N ASN A 156 -15.88 17.73 14.96
CA ASN A 156 -15.43 17.68 13.57
C ASN A 156 -14.23 18.58 13.31
N ARG A 157 -14.03 19.65 14.10
CA ARG A 157 -12.89 20.59 13.97
C ARG A 157 -11.70 20.30 14.88
N ARG A 158 -11.82 19.28 15.73
CA ARG A 158 -10.73 18.84 16.61
C ARG A 158 -9.70 18.06 15.81
N LYS A 159 -8.42 18.28 16.09
CA LYS A 159 -7.31 17.73 15.32
C LYS A 159 -7.01 16.26 15.59
N TYR A 160 -7.38 15.76 16.77
CA TYR A 160 -7.07 14.41 17.19
C TYR A 160 -8.33 13.62 17.53
N PHE A 161 -8.18 12.30 17.45
CA PHE A 161 -9.17 11.34 17.92
C PHE A 161 -8.49 10.10 18.50
N ARG A 162 -9.29 9.27 19.15
CA ARG A 162 -8.90 7.94 19.61
C ARG A 162 -9.85 6.92 19.05
N ILE A 163 -9.30 5.85 18.48
CA ILE A 163 -10.05 4.82 17.77
C ILE A 163 -9.93 3.50 18.52
N ASP A 164 -11.04 2.79 18.57
CA ASP A 164 -11.12 1.42 19.01
C ASP A 164 -10.82 0.47 17.83
N TRP A 165 -9.58 0.00 17.77
CA TRP A 165 -9.12 -0.96 16.78
C TRP A 165 -9.34 -2.42 17.21
N SER A 166 -10.26 -2.72 18.13
CA SER A 166 -10.44 -4.12 18.56
C SER A 166 -11.22 -4.99 17.58
N ARG A 167 -12.05 -4.38 16.74
CA ARG A 167 -12.88 -5.07 15.74
C ARG A 167 -13.14 -4.17 14.54
N ASN A 168 -13.14 -4.78 13.35
CA ASN A 168 -13.81 -4.20 12.19
C ASN A 168 -15.31 -4.50 12.31
N LEU A 169 -16.16 -3.47 12.18
CA LEU A 169 -17.61 -3.62 12.25
C LEU A 169 -18.24 -4.11 10.94
N VAL A 170 -17.46 -4.14 9.85
CA VAL A 170 -17.86 -4.66 8.54
C VAL A 170 -17.33 -6.08 8.41
N THR A 171 -18.23 -7.04 8.17
CA THR A 171 -17.91 -8.49 8.07
C THR A 171 -18.65 -9.17 6.91
N ASP A 172 -19.31 -8.38 6.06
CA ASP A 172 -20.23 -8.79 4.99
C ASP A 172 -19.90 -8.11 3.65
N ALA A 173 -18.69 -7.57 3.51
CA ALA A 173 -18.20 -6.99 2.27
C ALA A 173 -17.62 -8.08 1.36
N TYR A 174 -18.45 -9.02 0.90
CA TYR A 174 -18.10 -10.27 0.19
C TYR A 174 -16.88 -10.20 -0.75
N ASP A 175 -16.89 -9.38 -1.79
CA ASP A 175 -15.79 -9.34 -2.76
C ASP A 175 -14.58 -8.51 -2.29
N LEU A 176 -14.67 -7.89 -1.12
CA LEU A 176 -13.85 -6.77 -0.67
C LEU A 176 -13.27 -6.93 0.73
N ASP A 177 -13.65 -8.00 1.43
CA ASP A 177 -13.21 -8.36 2.77
C ASP A 177 -12.85 -9.84 2.86
N THR A 178 -11.70 -10.11 3.49
CA THR A 178 -11.13 -11.45 3.66
C THR A 178 -12.07 -12.41 4.36
N LEU A 179 -12.71 -12.00 5.45
CA LEU A 179 -13.58 -12.90 6.21
C LEU A 179 -14.79 -13.32 5.37
N SER A 180 -15.36 -12.37 4.64
CA SER A 180 -16.50 -12.64 3.79
C SER A 180 -16.17 -13.61 2.65
N GLN A 181 -15.00 -13.43 2.00
CA GLN A 181 -14.49 -14.37 0.98
C GLN A 181 -14.23 -15.76 1.58
N LEU A 182 -13.56 -15.81 2.73
CA LEU A 182 -13.29 -17.08 3.42
C LEU A 182 -14.59 -17.79 3.81
N GLY A 183 -15.60 -17.05 4.25
CA GLY A 183 -16.90 -17.61 4.62
C GLY A 183 -17.59 -18.27 3.43
N ILE A 184 -17.64 -17.59 2.28
CA ILE A 184 -18.25 -18.12 1.05
C ILE A 184 -17.48 -19.33 0.51
N TYR A 185 -16.15 -19.20 0.38
CA TYR A 185 -15.37 -20.23 -0.31
C TYR A 185 -15.14 -21.49 0.53
N TYR A 186 -15.15 -21.35 1.86
CA TYR A 186 -14.77 -22.44 2.77
C TYR A 186 -15.84 -22.84 3.78
N GLY A 187 -17.06 -22.27 3.70
CA GLY A 187 -18.20 -22.69 4.52
C GLY A 187 -18.02 -22.43 6.00
N VAL A 188 -17.53 -21.22 6.33
CA VAL A 188 -17.23 -20.78 7.70
C VAL A 188 -18.08 -19.57 8.05
N THR A 189 -18.70 -19.59 9.24
CA THR A 189 -19.35 -18.45 9.86
C THR A 189 -18.40 -17.73 10.82
N TRP A 190 -18.45 -16.41 10.83
CA TRP A 190 -17.53 -15.56 11.57
C TRP A 190 -18.19 -14.82 12.70
N ASP A 191 -17.60 -14.91 13.89
CA ASP A 191 -17.95 -14.06 15.03
C ASP A 191 -16.75 -13.15 15.38
N PRO A 192 -16.87 -11.82 15.24
CA PRO A 192 -15.77 -10.92 15.57
C PRO A 192 -15.49 -10.91 17.07
N VAL A 193 -14.22 -10.97 17.44
CA VAL A 193 -13.76 -10.92 18.83
C VAL A 193 -12.99 -9.62 19.05
N ALA A 194 -13.44 -8.83 20.03
CA ALA A 194 -12.69 -7.64 20.43
C ALA A 194 -11.32 -8.07 21.00
N TYR A 195 -10.24 -7.70 20.30
CA TYR A 195 -8.88 -8.01 20.68
C TYR A 195 -8.08 -6.73 20.93
N TYR A 196 -7.41 -6.65 22.09
CA TYR A 196 -6.57 -5.50 22.44
C TYR A 196 -5.22 -5.97 22.94
N VAL A 197 -4.18 -5.30 22.45
CA VAL A 197 -2.80 -5.52 22.83
C VAL A 197 -2.27 -4.24 23.48
N ASN A 198 -1.99 -4.32 24.78
CA ASN A 198 -1.48 -3.17 25.55
C ASN A 198 0.05 -3.12 25.62
N ASP A 199 0.72 -4.25 25.36
CA ASP A 199 2.18 -4.32 25.33
C ASP A 199 2.67 -3.86 23.95
N PRO A 200 3.37 -2.71 23.85
CA PRO A 200 3.85 -2.21 22.56
C PRO A 200 4.91 -3.12 21.91
N ASN A 201 5.52 -4.06 22.65
CA ASN A 201 6.50 -4.99 22.11
C ASN A 201 5.89 -6.32 21.65
N HIS A 202 4.58 -6.49 21.83
CA HIS A 202 3.90 -7.69 21.39
C HIS A 202 3.79 -7.71 19.84
N PRO A 203 3.97 -8.86 19.17
CA PRO A 203 3.90 -8.95 17.70
C PRO A 203 2.60 -8.39 17.11
N ASP A 204 1.48 -8.64 17.79
CA ASP A 204 0.16 -8.17 17.39
C ASP A 204 -0.14 -6.69 17.76
N ALA A 205 0.80 -5.98 18.38
CA ALA A 205 0.60 -4.56 18.69
C ALA A 205 0.41 -3.75 17.39
N PRO A 206 -0.50 -2.77 17.37
CA PRO A 206 -0.66 -1.88 16.22
C PRO A 206 0.63 -1.14 15.86
N VAL A 207 0.95 -1.09 14.57
CA VAL A 207 2.10 -0.34 14.06
C VAL A 207 1.61 0.90 13.35
N PHE A 208 2.15 2.08 13.72
CA PHE A 208 1.87 3.36 13.06
C PHE A 208 3.16 3.97 12.55
N ASP A 209 3.46 3.80 11.27
CA ASP A 209 4.56 4.48 10.56
C ASP A 209 3.98 5.66 9.75
N ILE A 210 3.65 6.73 10.49
CA ILE A 210 3.02 7.93 9.93
C ILE A 210 3.89 8.58 8.84
N GLN A 211 5.22 8.45 8.94
CA GLN A 211 6.16 9.03 7.98
C GLN A 211 6.09 8.32 6.63
N ARG A 212 6.00 6.98 6.63
CA ARG A 212 5.82 6.20 5.41
C ARG A 212 4.37 6.08 4.94
N GLY A 213 3.42 6.71 5.65
CA GLY A 213 2.01 6.64 5.31
C GLY A 213 1.39 5.28 5.61
N TYR A 214 1.98 4.49 6.51
CA TYR A 214 1.57 3.13 6.80
C TYR A 214 1.03 2.99 8.22
N PHE A 215 0.01 2.17 8.39
CA PHE A 215 -0.33 1.61 9.68
C PHE A 215 -1.00 0.25 9.52
N ASP A 216 -0.95 -0.56 10.56
CA ASP A 216 -1.69 -1.80 10.63
C ASP A 216 -2.25 -2.02 12.03
N VAL A 217 -3.28 -2.86 12.10
CA VAL A 217 -3.96 -3.24 13.33
C VAL A 217 -4.27 -4.73 13.30
N THR A 218 -4.32 -5.33 14.48
CA THR A 218 -4.60 -6.76 14.63
C THR A 218 -5.97 -6.96 15.25
N HIS A 219 -6.78 -7.80 14.62
CA HIS A 219 -8.10 -8.21 15.10
C HIS A 219 -8.18 -9.72 15.20
N LYS A 220 -9.14 -10.22 15.98
CA LYS A 220 -9.43 -11.65 16.05
C LYS A 220 -10.87 -11.96 15.68
N ALA A 221 -11.07 -13.14 15.13
CA ALA A 221 -12.40 -13.67 14.84
C ALA A 221 -12.44 -15.16 15.21
N LEU A 222 -13.63 -15.66 15.54
CA LEU A 222 -13.88 -17.09 15.64
C LEU A 222 -14.43 -17.59 14.31
N ALA A 223 -13.73 -18.55 13.73
CA ALA A 223 -14.11 -19.33 12.56
C ALA A 223 -14.93 -20.54 13.00
N ALA A 224 -16.26 -20.53 12.85
CA ALA A 224 -17.11 -21.68 13.12
C ALA A 224 -17.50 -22.38 11.81
N PRO A 225 -17.37 -23.71 11.70
CA PRO A 225 -17.90 -24.44 10.54
C PRO A 225 -19.42 -24.22 10.40
N GLU A 226 -19.90 -24.04 9.18
CA GLU A 226 -21.35 -24.00 8.93
C GLU A 226 -22.02 -25.31 9.36
N VAL A 227 -23.29 -25.20 9.79
CA VAL A 227 -24.12 -26.36 10.13
C VAL A 227 -24.96 -26.73 8.91
N ILE A 228 -24.77 -27.95 8.43
CA ILE A 228 -25.56 -28.53 7.34
C ILE A 228 -26.76 -29.25 7.94
N ALA A 229 -27.96 -28.83 7.54
CA ALA A 229 -29.19 -29.50 7.91
C ALA A 229 -29.49 -30.63 6.92
N ASP A 230 -29.54 -31.86 7.40
CA ASP A 230 -29.93 -33.03 6.61
C ASP A 230 -31.24 -33.66 7.15
N PRO A 231 -32.25 -33.89 6.29
CA PRO A 231 -33.54 -34.45 6.73
C PRO A 231 -33.47 -35.86 7.33
N ASP A 232 -32.48 -36.66 6.93
CA ASP A 232 -32.36 -38.07 7.32
C ASP A 232 -31.40 -38.26 8.49
N TRP A 233 -30.34 -37.44 8.59
CA TRP A 233 -29.26 -37.58 9.56
C TRP A 233 -29.22 -36.49 10.65
N GLY A 234 -30.03 -35.43 10.50
CA GLY A 234 -30.03 -34.27 11.40
C GLY A 234 -28.92 -33.27 11.08
N ASP A 235 -28.79 -32.26 11.94
CA ASP A 235 -27.83 -31.17 11.77
C ASP A 235 -26.41 -31.64 12.15
N PHE A 236 -25.44 -31.41 11.26
CA PHE A 236 -24.03 -31.70 11.53
C PHE A 236 -23.12 -30.62 10.92
N PRO A 237 -21.93 -30.38 11.50
CA PRO A 237 -21.03 -29.35 11.00
C PRO A 237 -20.34 -29.77 9.69
N ALA A 238 -20.21 -28.82 8.76
CA ALA A 238 -19.69 -29.02 7.40
C ALA A 238 -18.28 -29.66 7.37
N CYS A 239 -17.45 -29.30 8.35
CA CYS A 239 -16.11 -29.86 8.58
C CYS A 239 -16.06 -31.41 8.63
N TRP A 240 -17.18 -32.11 8.95
CA TRP A 240 -17.22 -33.57 9.07
C TRP A 240 -17.27 -34.24 7.71
N LEU A 241 -17.60 -33.48 6.66
CA LEU A 241 -17.71 -33.96 5.29
C LEU A 241 -16.42 -33.82 4.48
N ILE A 242 -15.47 -33.00 4.94
CA ILE A 242 -14.20 -32.76 4.25
C ILE A 242 -13.08 -33.65 4.83
N GLY A 243 -12.33 -34.30 3.94
CA GLY A 243 -11.31 -35.30 4.28
C GLY A 243 -10.04 -34.69 4.92
N GLN A 244 -9.41 -35.45 5.83
CA GLN A 244 -8.35 -34.97 6.73
C GLN A 244 -6.91 -35.19 6.23
N PHE A 245 -6.05 -34.16 6.26
CA PHE A 245 -4.74 -34.18 6.98
C PHE A 245 -4.04 -32.80 7.07
N PRO A 246 -3.63 -32.30 8.26
CA PRO A 246 -4.12 -32.60 9.59
C PRO A 246 -5.23 -31.60 9.99
N THR A 247 -6.49 -32.01 9.86
CA THR A 247 -7.60 -31.37 10.58
C THR A 247 -7.79 -32.13 11.89
N LEU A 248 -7.64 -31.46 13.03
CA LEU A 248 -7.70 -32.11 14.37
C LEU A 248 -8.89 -31.64 15.20
N SER A 249 -9.56 -30.57 14.78
CA SER A 249 -10.70 -29.97 15.47
C SER A 249 -11.74 -29.45 14.49
N CYS A 250 -13.01 -29.68 14.82
CA CYS A 250 -14.16 -29.02 14.20
C CYS A 250 -14.84 -28.03 15.17
N ASN A 251 -14.20 -27.72 16.30
CA ASN A 251 -14.68 -26.62 17.12
C ASN A 251 -14.39 -25.28 16.42
N PRO A 252 -15.14 -24.22 16.76
CA PRO A 252 -14.77 -22.87 16.36
C PRO A 252 -13.31 -22.58 16.70
N SER A 253 -12.57 -22.06 15.73
CA SER A 253 -11.14 -21.79 15.84
C SER A 253 -10.91 -20.28 15.85
N GLU A 254 -10.10 -19.80 16.79
CA GLU A 254 -9.67 -18.41 16.77
C GLU A 254 -8.66 -18.20 15.64
N ILE A 255 -8.85 -17.11 14.89
CA ILE A 255 -7.89 -16.64 13.89
C ILE A 255 -7.44 -15.23 14.24
N THR A 256 -6.21 -14.93 13.86
CA THR A 256 -5.62 -13.60 13.98
C THR A 256 -5.51 -12.98 12.60
N LEU A 257 -6.04 -11.77 12.46
CA LEU A 257 -6.09 -11.01 11.23
C LEU A 257 -5.27 -9.74 11.38
N ARG A 258 -4.33 -9.52 10.46
CA ARG A 258 -3.60 -8.25 10.34
C ARG A 258 -4.25 -7.44 9.22
N GLN A 259 -4.79 -6.28 9.55
CA GLN A 259 -5.34 -5.35 8.57
C GLN A 259 -4.36 -4.21 8.37
N ALA A 260 -3.79 -4.14 7.16
CA ALA A 260 -2.76 -3.19 6.80
C ALA A 260 -3.32 -2.09 5.89
N PHE A 261 -2.83 -0.86 6.13
CA PHE A 261 -3.22 0.34 5.41
C PHE A 261 -1.96 1.09 4.96
N LEU A 262 -1.89 1.41 3.67
CA LEU A 262 -0.76 2.15 3.09
C LEU A 262 -1.30 3.29 2.23
N LYS A 263 -0.86 4.53 2.48
CA LYS A 263 -1.21 5.67 1.62
C LYS A 263 -0.84 5.37 0.18
N VAL A 264 -1.80 5.60 -0.73
CA VAL A 264 -1.57 5.44 -2.16
C VAL A 264 -0.62 6.54 -2.63
N THR A 265 0.47 6.12 -3.25
CA THR A 265 1.38 7.00 -3.98
C THR A 265 1.34 6.63 -5.45
N ASP A 266 1.55 7.63 -6.31
CA ASP A 266 1.77 7.36 -7.72
C ASP A 266 3.17 6.73 -7.89
N THR A 267 3.22 5.58 -8.55
CA THR A 267 4.47 4.84 -8.82
C THR A 267 4.77 4.76 -10.31
N ASP A 268 4.09 5.58 -11.10
CA ASP A 268 4.22 5.69 -12.56
C ASP A 268 4.14 4.32 -13.26
N TYR A 269 3.13 3.56 -12.87
CA TYR A 269 2.85 2.25 -13.44
C TYR A 269 2.17 2.42 -14.80
N GLU A 270 2.77 1.83 -15.83
CA GLU A 270 2.16 1.67 -17.16
C GLU A 270 1.24 0.44 -17.15
N PRO A 271 -0.09 0.58 -17.02
CA PRO A 271 -1.01 -0.53 -17.24
C PRO A 271 -0.89 -1.13 -18.64
N MET A 272 -1.22 -2.40 -18.79
CA MET A 272 -1.28 -3.05 -20.10
C MET A 272 -2.63 -3.72 -20.27
N ALA A 273 -3.49 -3.13 -21.09
CA ALA A 273 -4.72 -3.76 -21.53
C ALA A 273 -4.38 -4.87 -22.54
N ILE A 274 -4.92 -6.07 -22.34
CA ILE A 274 -4.73 -7.20 -23.24
C ILE A 274 -6.03 -7.54 -23.97
N ASP A 275 -5.89 -7.92 -25.24
CA ASP A 275 -6.98 -8.46 -26.03
C ASP A 275 -6.96 -9.99 -26.04
N GLY A 276 -7.94 -10.59 -26.74
CA GLY A 276 -8.02 -12.05 -26.87
C GLY A 276 -6.79 -12.64 -27.56
N THR A 277 -6.21 -11.93 -28.54
CA THR A 277 -5.03 -12.40 -29.28
C THR A 277 -3.81 -12.50 -28.36
N MET A 278 -3.57 -11.47 -27.54
CA MET A 278 -2.48 -11.46 -26.54
C MET A 278 -2.71 -12.53 -25.48
N MET A 279 -3.95 -12.73 -25.04
CA MET A 279 -4.28 -13.80 -24.10
C MET A 279 -3.99 -15.19 -24.69
N ASP A 280 -4.36 -15.44 -25.95
CA ASP A 280 -4.10 -16.71 -26.64
C ASP A 280 -2.59 -16.98 -26.83
N MET A 281 -1.79 -15.93 -27.03
CA MET A 281 -0.34 -16.05 -27.22
C MET A 281 0.42 -16.24 -25.91
N PHE A 282 0.04 -15.53 -24.85
CA PHE A 282 0.87 -15.39 -23.64
C PHE A 282 0.22 -15.88 -22.35
N GLY A 283 -1.11 -16.01 -22.30
CA GLY A 283 -1.83 -16.55 -21.15
C GLY A 283 -1.66 -15.73 -19.87
N TYR A 284 -1.76 -14.40 -19.95
CA TYR A 284 -1.62 -13.52 -18.77
C TYR A 284 -2.71 -13.79 -17.73
N PHE A 285 -2.33 -13.72 -16.45
CA PHE A 285 -3.31 -13.45 -15.41
C PHE A 285 -3.83 -12.01 -15.58
N THR A 286 -5.14 -11.83 -15.42
CA THR A 286 -5.77 -10.53 -15.63
C THR A 286 -6.48 -10.02 -14.40
N TRP A 287 -6.50 -8.70 -14.28
CA TRP A 287 -7.44 -8.00 -13.43
C TRP A 287 -8.41 -7.22 -14.31
N ASP A 288 -9.69 -7.56 -14.17
CA ASP A 288 -10.71 -7.15 -15.12
C ASP A 288 -11.49 -5.96 -14.58
N ARG A 289 -11.73 -4.98 -15.45
CA ARG A 289 -12.59 -3.83 -15.20
C ARG A 289 -13.74 -3.83 -16.18
N PHE A 290 -14.95 -3.90 -15.65
CA PHE A 290 -16.18 -3.89 -16.43
C PHE A 290 -16.67 -2.46 -16.61
N GLY A 291 -17.30 -2.17 -17.75
CA GLY A 291 -18.03 -0.94 -17.97
C GLY A 291 -19.49 -1.20 -18.34
N TYR A 292 -20.33 -0.24 -17.98
CA TYR A 292 -21.77 -0.32 -18.08
C TYR A 292 -22.33 0.68 -19.11
N ASP A 293 -23.16 0.20 -20.03
CA ASP A 293 -24.01 1.03 -20.87
C ASP A 293 -25.46 0.95 -20.39
N ARG A 294 -26.12 2.10 -20.20
CA ARG A 294 -27.50 2.16 -19.68
C ARG A 294 -28.54 1.38 -20.50
N ARG A 295 -28.32 1.18 -21.80
CA ARG A 295 -29.24 0.45 -22.69
C ARG A 295 -28.95 -1.04 -22.75
N TYR A 296 -27.68 -1.44 -22.56
CA TYR A 296 -27.22 -2.81 -22.81
C TYR A 296 -26.70 -3.55 -21.57
N GLY A 297 -26.49 -2.87 -20.45
CA GLY A 297 -25.91 -3.45 -19.24
C GLY A 297 -24.38 -3.43 -19.28
N VAL A 298 -23.74 -4.43 -18.66
CA VAL A 298 -22.30 -4.65 -18.81
C VAL A 298 -22.01 -5.07 -20.25
N VAL A 299 -21.08 -4.41 -20.92
CA VAL A 299 -20.77 -4.64 -22.34
C VAL A 299 -19.30 -4.94 -22.57
N ASP A 300 -19.02 -5.90 -23.45
CA ASP A 300 -17.65 -6.34 -23.77
C ASP A 300 -16.76 -5.21 -24.30
N ASN A 301 -17.31 -4.25 -25.04
CA ASN A 301 -16.54 -3.12 -25.57
C ASN A 301 -16.02 -2.16 -24.48
N LEU A 302 -16.63 -2.18 -23.28
CA LEU A 302 -16.15 -1.41 -22.12
C LEU A 302 -15.44 -2.31 -21.10
N TRP A 303 -15.23 -3.59 -21.43
CA TRP A 303 -14.46 -4.50 -20.59
C TRP A 303 -12.97 -4.35 -20.90
N ARG A 304 -12.22 -3.86 -19.91
CA ARG A 304 -10.76 -3.78 -19.95
C ARG A 304 -10.17 -4.93 -19.14
N ARG A 305 -9.29 -5.73 -19.75
CA ARG A 305 -8.53 -6.79 -19.08
C ARG A 305 -7.10 -6.33 -18.93
N PHE A 306 -6.64 -6.11 -17.70
CA PHE A 306 -5.28 -5.66 -17.46
C PHE A 306 -4.37 -6.82 -17.09
N ALA A 307 -3.24 -6.96 -17.77
CA ALA A 307 -2.24 -7.95 -17.39
C ALA A 307 -1.67 -7.66 -16.00
N THR A 308 -1.63 -8.67 -15.12
CA THR A 308 -0.94 -8.55 -13.82
C THR A 308 0.56 -8.66 -14.03
N LYS A 309 1.24 -7.52 -14.14
CA LYS A 309 2.69 -7.43 -14.32
C LYS A 309 3.36 -6.63 -13.20
N TRP A 310 4.62 -6.98 -12.90
CA TRP A 310 5.45 -6.24 -11.96
C TRP A 310 5.77 -4.83 -12.46
N ASN A 311 5.65 -3.83 -11.58
CA ASN A 311 6.17 -2.48 -11.85
C ASN A 311 7.68 -2.46 -11.58
N ILE A 312 8.50 -2.80 -12.59
CA ILE A 312 9.96 -2.94 -12.44
C ILE A 312 10.74 -1.70 -12.87
N TYR A 313 10.07 -0.64 -13.33
CA TYR A 313 10.72 0.58 -13.78
C TYR A 313 10.62 1.68 -12.72
N GLU A 314 11.65 2.51 -12.60
CA GLU A 314 11.60 3.73 -11.79
C GLU A 314 10.57 4.72 -12.34
N ARG A 315 10.47 4.76 -13.67
CA ARG A 315 9.54 5.59 -14.43
C ARG A 315 9.20 4.89 -15.76
N SER A 316 7.93 4.90 -16.13
CA SER A 316 7.41 4.37 -17.40
C SER A 316 7.05 5.48 -18.39
N HIS A 317 6.66 6.67 -17.93
CA HIS A 317 6.23 7.80 -18.77
C HIS A 317 7.28 8.93 -18.86
N ALA A 318 7.24 9.71 -19.93
CA ALA A 318 8.21 10.77 -20.18
C ALA A 318 8.20 11.87 -19.10
N GLU A 319 9.37 12.47 -18.82
CA GLU A 319 9.44 13.63 -17.92
C GLU A 319 8.84 14.88 -18.59
N GLY A 320 7.85 15.48 -17.95
CA GLY A 320 7.01 16.50 -18.59
C GLY A 320 5.99 15.82 -19.50
N PRO A 321 4.86 15.35 -18.94
CA PRO A 321 3.92 14.47 -19.62
C PRO A 321 3.62 14.88 -21.06
N VAL A 322 4.01 14.03 -22.01
CA VAL A 322 3.59 14.17 -23.41
C VAL A 322 2.26 13.47 -23.54
N VAL A 323 1.20 14.26 -23.55
CA VAL A 323 -0.18 13.78 -23.59
C VAL A 323 -0.46 13.09 -24.92
N CYS A 324 -1.13 11.94 -24.87
CA CYS A 324 -1.60 11.18 -26.02
C CYS A 324 -3.00 10.61 -25.76
N ASN A 325 -3.62 9.99 -26.76
CA ASN A 325 -4.98 9.45 -26.67
C ASN A 325 -6.05 10.48 -26.25
N THR A 326 -5.94 11.72 -26.73
CA THR A 326 -6.98 12.76 -26.52
C THR A 326 -7.65 13.16 -27.82
N THR A 327 -8.73 13.94 -27.73
CA THR A 327 -9.40 14.47 -28.93
C THR A 327 -8.52 15.42 -29.75
N GLU A 328 -7.49 16.00 -29.13
CA GLU A 328 -6.52 16.88 -29.77
C GLU A 328 -5.39 16.12 -30.47
N THR A 329 -4.96 14.98 -29.91
CA THR A 329 -3.83 14.20 -30.43
C THR A 329 -4.27 13.03 -31.31
N THR A 330 -5.42 12.42 -31.00
CA THR A 330 -6.02 11.29 -31.71
C THR A 330 -7.32 11.72 -32.38
N ALA A 331 -7.31 11.85 -33.70
CA ALA A 331 -8.53 12.17 -34.44
C ALA A 331 -9.60 11.08 -34.25
N VAL A 332 -10.88 11.47 -34.26
CA VAL A 332 -12.00 10.55 -34.06
C VAL A 332 -11.95 9.38 -35.04
N GLY A 333 -11.93 8.16 -34.50
CA GLY A 333 -11.85 6.93 -35.28
C GLY A 333 -10.43 6.49 -35.68
N GLN A 334 -9.40 7.23 -35.28
CA GLN A 334 -8.00 6.82 -35.40
C GLN A 334 -7.53 6.10 -34.13
N SER A 335 -6.47 5.31 -34.28
CA SER A 335 -5.79 4.67 -33.15
C SER A 335 -4.77 5.64 -32.54
N PRO A 336 -4.64 5.72 -31.20
CA PRO A 336 -3.52 6.39 -30.57
C PRO A 336 -2.19 5.66 -30.84
N HIS A 337 -2.24 4.37 -31.17
CA HIS A 337 -1.08 3.53 -31.50
C HIS A 337 -0.69 3.53 -32.99
N ARG A 338 -0.97 4.62 -33.70
CA ARG A 338 -0.60 4.73 -35.12
C ARG A 338 0.90 4.99 -35.26
N ASP A 339 1.46 4.49 -36.34
CA ASP A 339 2.86 4.62 -36.77
C ASP A 339 2.81 4.69 -38.31
N ASP A 340 2.43 5.85 -38.84
CA ASP A 340 2.07 6.00 -40.25
C ASP A 340 3.31 5.89 -41.16
N ASP A 341 4.48 6.28 -40.65
CA ASP A 341 5.76 6.18 -41.37
C ASP A 341 6.47 4.83 -41.16
N ASN A 342 5.93 3.96 -40.30
CA ASN A 342 6.46 2.64 -39.94
C ASN A 342 7.89 2.71 -39.40
N ASN A 343 8.23 3.77 -38.68
CA ASN A 343 9.55 3.94 -38.08
C ASN A 343 9.71 3.18 -36.76
N GLY A 344 8.63 2.59 -36.24
CA GLY A 344 8.63 1.86 -34.98
C GLY A 344 8.44 2.75 -33.75
N THR A 345 7.92 3.96 -33.90
CA THR A 345 7.53 4.90 -32.83
C THR A 345 6.10 5.32 -33.12
N GLU A 346 5.28 5.45 -32.08
CA GLU A 346 3.91 5.90 -32.31
C GLU A 346 3.89 7.41 -32.56
N ASP A 347 3.15 7.87 -33.59
CA ASP A 347 3.23 9.24 -34.12
C ASP A 347 3.00 10.31 -33.03
N GLU A 348 2.15 10.02 -32.04
CA GLU A 348 1.84 10.94 -30.93
C GLU A 348 3.02 11.11 -29.96
N CYS A 349 3.97 10.17 -29.98
CA CYS A 349 5.04 10.03 -29.02
C CYS A 349 6.44 10.22 -29.62
N GLU A 350 6.52 10.61 -30.89
CA GLU A 350 7.76 11.00 -31.60
C GLU A 350 8.63 12.00 -30.81
N ALA A 351 7.99 12.92 -30.09
CA ALA A 351 8.69 13.93 -29.31
C ALA A 351 9.45 13.35 -28.10
N VAL A 352 9.13 12.13 -27.66
CA VAL A 352 9.80 11.45 -26.55
C VAL A 352 11.06 10.72 -27.02
N GLY A 353 10.98 10.01 -28.15
CA GLY A 353 12.13 9.35 -28.78
C GLY A 353 11.81 7.97 -29.35
N ASP A 354 12.76 7.45 -30.14
CA ASP A 354 12.64 6.21 -30.91
C ASP A 354 12.15 5.02 -30.08
N GLY A 355 10.97 4.52 -30.42
CA GLY A 355 10.34 3.38 -29.77
C GLY A 355 9.28 3.74 -28.74
N SER A 356 9.10 5.01 -28.41
CA SER A 356 8.04 5.48 -27.52
C SER A 356 6.65 5.12 -28.04
N LYS A 357 5.74 4.86 -27.10
CA LYS A 357 4.34 4.48 -27.34
C LYS A 357 3.41 5.26 -26.44
N CYS A 358 2.18 5.46 -26.89
CA CYS A 358 1.11 6.00 -26.07
C CYS A 358 0.61 4.93 -25.09
N ASP A 359 0.62 5.22 -23.79
CA ASP A 359 -0.21 4.49 -22.83
C ASP A 359 -1.64 5.00 -22.99
N ASP A 360 -2.50 4.21 -23.64
CA ASP A 360 -3.87 4.61 -23.97
C ASP A 360 -4.82 4.61 -22.75
N VAL A 361 -4.35 4.15 -21.59
CA VAL A 361 -5.11 4.12 -20.34
C VAL A 361 -4.78 5.32 -19.48
N VAL A 362 -3.49 5.67 -19.37
CA VAL A 362 -3.00 6.85 -18.64
C VAL A 362 -3.14 8.11 -19.50
N GLY A 363 -2.99 8.00 -20.82
CA GLY A 363 -3.02 9.11 -21.76
C GLY A 363 -1.69 9.85 -21.86
N GLU A 364 -0.57 9.16 -21.61
CA GLU A 364 0.77 9.73 -21.62
C GLU A 364 1.75 8.85 -22.42
N CYS A 365 2.70 9.48 -23.09
CA CYS A 365 3.73 8.77 -23.85
C CYS A 365 4.79 8.16 -22.92
N THR A 366 5.19 6.94 -23.28
CA THR A 366 6.12 6.11 -22.51
C THR A 366 7.57 6.40 -22.85
N ILE A 367 8.48 6.20 -21.90
CA ILE A 367 9.92 6.16 -22.17
C ILE A 367 10.23 4.87 -22.98
N PRO A 368 11.05 4.92 -24.05
CA PRO A 368 11.51 3.70 -24.74
C PRO A 368 12.11 2.69 -23.77
N LEU A 369 11.84 1.39 -23.95
CA LEU A 369 12.27 0.31 -23.03
C LEU A 369 13.80 0.27 -22.83
N ARG A 370 14.56 0.69 -23.85
CA ARG A 370 16.03 0.79 -23.79
C ARG A 370 16.51 1.84 -22.80
N ASP A 371 15.71 2.89 -22.58
CA ASP A 371 16.07 4.05 -21.76
C ASP A 371 15.44 4.00 -20.36
N ARG A 372 14.50 3.09 -20.11
CA ARG A 372 13.89 2.92 -18.78
C ARG A 372 14.90 2.36 -17.77
N LYS A 373 15.01 3.05 -16.64
CA LYS A 373 15.74 2.59 -15.45
C LYS A 373 14.92 1.58 -14.67
N ILE A 374 15.60 0.54 -14.19
CA ILE A 374 14.99 -0.57 -13.48
C ILE A 374 15.17 -0.37 -11.98
N LYS A 375 14.09 -0.54 -11.23
CA LYS A 375 14.12 -0.57 -9.77
C LYS A 375 14.10 -2.01 -9.26
N THR A 376 14.88 -2.26 -8.23
CA THR A 376 14.88 -3.54 -7.52
C THR A 376 13.67 -3.63 -6.59
N ILE A 377 13.02 -4.78 -6.58
CA ILE A 377 11.90 -5.13 -5.70
C ILE A 377 12.43 -6.08 -4.62
N ALA A 378 12.38 -5.62 -3.37
CA ALA A 378 12.74 -6.42 -2.21
C ALA A 378 11.58 -7.32 -1.77
N TRP A 379 11.88 -8.59 -1.53
CA TRP A 379 10.98 -9.58 -0.98
C TRP A 379 11.44 -9.94 0.43
N HIS A 380 10.70 -9.51 1.44
CA HIS A 380 11.01 -9.84 2.83
C HIS A 380 10.33 -11.14 3.22
N VAL A 381 11.10 -12.06 3.80
CA VAL A 381 10.52 -13.20 4.52
C VAL A 381 9.89 -12.74 5.83
N ASN A 382 9.04 -13.57 6.44
CA ASN A 382 8.54 -13.27 7.78
C ASN A 382 9.65 -13.47 8.84
N GLN A 383 9.46 -12.89 10.03
CA GLN A 383 10.47 -12.95 11.10
C GLN A 383 10.77 -14.38 11.58
N GLU A 384 9.79 -15.27 11.45
CA GLU A 384 9.88 -16.68 11.87
C GLU A 384 10.31 -17.61 10.73
N PHE A 385 10.74 -17.06 9.59
CA PHE A 385 11.13 -17.85 8.44
C PHE A 385 12.28 -18.80 8.81
N PRO A 386 12.17 -20.12 8.53
CA PRO A 386 13.23 -21.06 8.86
C PRO A 386 14.54 -20.74 8.12
N GLU A 387 15.61 -20.51 8.86
CA GLU A 387 16.93 -20.13 8.33
C GLU A 387 17.46 -21.16 7.31
N ASP A 388 17.20 -22.45 7.53
CA ASP A 388 17.62 -23.54 6.65
C ASP A 388 16.89 -23.55 5.30
N LEU A 389 15.75 -22.88 5.19
CA LEU A 389 15.01 -22.71 3.95
C LEU A 389 15.39 -21.44 3.17
N PHE A 390 16.14 -20.51 3.80
CA PHE A 390 16.44 -19.21 3.19
C PHE A 390 17.26 -19.37 1.90
N ALA A 391 18.33 -20.18 1.94
CA ALA A 391 19.19 -20.42 0.77
C ALA A 391 18.42 -21.03 -0.42
N GLY A 392 17.54 -22.01 -0.16
CA GLY A 392 16.72 -22.62 -1.21
C GLY A 392 15.67 -21.65 -1.77
N THR A 393 15.11 -20.79 -0.91
CA THR A 393 14.17 -19.74 -1.33
C THR A 393 14.87 -18.67 -2.16
N GLN A 394 16.09 -18.31 -1.79
CA GLN A 394 16.92 -17.39 -2.55
C GLN A 394 17.25 -17.95 -3.93
N GLU A 395 17.58 -19.24 -4.04
CA GLU A 395 17.80 -19.90 -5.35
C GLU A 395 16.54 -19.87 -6.22
N ALA A 396 15.37 -20.14 -5.63
CA ALA A 396 14.09 -20.04 -6.33
C ALA A 396 13.81 -18.62 -6.82
N LEU A 397 13.99 -17.60 -5.97
CA LEU A 397 13.82 -16.20 -6.36
C LEU A 397 14.82 -15.79 -7.45
N GLN A 398 16.07 -16.27 -7.37
CA GLN A 398 17.09 -16.00 -8.38
C GLN A 398 16.72 -16.58 -9.75
N ALA A 399 16.08 -17.75 -9.81
CA ALA A 399 15.57 -18.27 -11.08
C ALA A 399 14.54 -17.33 -11.72
N TRP A 400 13.60 -16.79 -10.94
CA TRP A 400 12.63 -15.79 -11.39
C TRP A 400 13.30 -14.46 -11.78
N ASN A 401 14.27 -14.02 -10.99
CA ASN A 401 15.07 -12.82 -11.28
C ASN A 401 15.77 -12.95 -12.64
N GLN A 402 16.45 -14.07 -12.91
CA GLN A 402 17.10 -14.30 -14.19
C GLN A 402 16.11 -14.31 -15.36
N ALA A 403 14.97 -14.98 -15.21
CA ALA A 403 13.92 -14.99 -16.24
C ALA A 403 13.40 -13.58 -16.56
N MET A 404 13.15 -12.76 -15.54
CA MET A 404 12.72 -11.37 -15.73
C MET A 404 13.80 -10.49 -16.36
N ARG A 405 15.07 -10.70 -16.01
CA ARG A 405 16.20 -9.97 -16.62
C ARG A 405 16.33 -10.32 -18.10
N VAL A 406 16.17 -11.58 -18.48
CA VAL A 406 16.09 -12.00 -19.89
C VAL A 406 14.89 -11.33 -20.59
N ALA A 407 13.72 -11.27 -19.94
CA ALA A 407 12.54 -10.62 -20.52
C ALA A 407 12.76 -9.12 -20.80
N VAL A 408 13.47 -8.42 -19.91
CA VAL A 408 13.89 -7.02 -20.13
C VAL A 408 14.75 -6.89 -21.39
N ILE A 409 15.81 -7.70 -21.52
CA ILE A 409 16.68 -7.68 -22.71
C ILE A 409 15.87 -8.02 -23.97
N ALA A 410 14.98 -9.01 -23.92
CA ALA A 410 14.12 -9.38 -25.02
C ALA A 410 13.19 -8.23 -25.45
N GLY A 411 12.63 -7.49 -24.48
CA GLY A 411 11.82 -6.29 -24.76
C GLY A 411 12.63 -5.19 -25.43
N ARG A 412 13.82 -4.87 -24.91
CA ARG A 412 14.76 -3.90 -25.51
C ARG A 412 15.20 -4.29 -26.92
N LEU A 413 15.45 -5.58 -27.15
CA LEU A 413 15.79 -6.13 -28.46
C LEU A 413 14.63 -6.02 -29.45
N ALA A 414 13.41 -6.36 -29.02
CA ALA A 414 12.21 -6.23 -29.84
C ALA A 414 11.95 -4.77 -30.23
N GLU A 415 12.11 -3.84 -29.30
CA GLU A 415 12.06 -2.41 -29.57
C GLU A 415 13.13 -1.98 -30.59
N CYS A 416 14.40 -2.33 -30.36
CA CYS A 416 15.50 -1.99 -31.26
C CYS A 416 15.26 -2.46 -32.71
N ARG A 417 14.78 -3.70 -32.87
CA ARG A 417 14.46 -4.28 -34.19
C ARG A 417 13.28 -3.56 -34.83
N ARG A 418 12.27 -3.21 -34.04
CA ARG A 418 11.08 -2.48 -34.50
C ARG A 418 11.44 -1.08 -34.97
N THR A 419 12.33 -0.38 -34.25
CA THR A 419 12.80 0.98 -34.62
C THR A 419 13.87 0.98 -35.72
N GLY A 420 14.16 -0.18 -36.34
CA GLY A 420 15.13 -0.29 -37.42
C GLY A 420 16.58 0.07 -37.05
N SER A 421 16.92 0.07 -35.75
CA SER A 421 18.29 0.38 -35.30
C SER A 421 19.27 -0.72 -35.75
N GLY A 422 20.53 -0.35 -36.00
CA GLY A 422 21.56 -1.30 -36.44
C GLY A 422 22.17 -2.11 -35.28
N ASP A 423 22.60 -3.34 -35.56
CA ASP A 423 23.28 -4.25 -34.61
C ASP A 423 22.56 -4.41 -33.25
N CYS A 424 21.26 -4.71 -33.31
CA CYS A 424 20.44 -4.86 -32.10
C CYS A 424 20.89 -6.03 -31.22
N GLU A 425 21.29 -7.15 -31.82
CA GLU A 425 21.79 -8.31 -31.10
C GLU A 425 23.08 -7.99 -30.35
N GLY A 426 24.04 -7.31 -31.01
CA GLY A 426 25.28 -6.86 -30.37
C GLY A 426 25.02 -5.84 -29.26
N THR A 427 24.16 -4.86 -29.51
CA THR A 427 23.83 -3.80 -28.54
C THR A 427 23.12 -4.33 -27.30
N MET A 428 22.26 -5.34 -27.44
CA MET A 428 21.52 -5.95 -26.34
C MET A 428 22.22 -7.18 -25.75
N GLY A 429 23.42 -7.53 -26.24
CA GLY A 429 24.15 -8.72 -25.81
C GLY A 429 23.34 -10.01 -26.00
N TRP A 430 22.46 -10.06 -26.99
CA TRP A 430 21.56 -11.19 -27.21
C TRP A 430 22.32 -12.38 -27.81
N PRO A 431 22.23 -13.58 -27.23
CA PRO A 431 23.06 -14.71 -27.64
C PRO A 431 22.65 -15.21 -29.04
N GLN A 432 23.65 -15.52 -29.87
CA GLN A 432 23.49 -16.10 -31.20
C GLN A 432 24.44 -17.32 -31.35
N PRO A 433 23.95 -18.57 -31.32
CA PRO A 433 22.55 -18.99 -31.17
C PRO A 433 21.99 -18.76 -29.76
N TRP A 434 20.65 -18.84 -29.62
CA TRP A 434 19.98 -18.81 -28.32
C TRP A 434 20.43 -19.96 -27.42
N THR A 435 20.49 -19.70 -26.11
CA THR A 435 20.74 -20.72 -25.07
C THR A 435 19.89 -20.44 -23.84
N ASP A 436 19.29 -21.48 -23.27
CA ASP A 436 18.49 -21.39 -22.04
C ASP A 436 19.35 -21.09 -20.80
N THR A 437 20.68 -21.16 -20.94
CA THR A 437 21.65 -20.78 -19.90
C THR A 437 22.07 -19.31 -20.00
N TYR A 438 21.46 -18.52 -20.90
CA TYR A 438 21.79 -17.12 -21.04
C TYR A 438 21.31 -16.34 -19.82
N ALA A 439 22.25 -15.61 -19.21
CA ALA A 439 21.98 -14.68 -18.13
C ALA A 439 22.57 -13.32 -18.54
N PRO A 440 21.74 -12.26 -18.61
CA PRO A 440 22.25 -10.91 -18.85
C PRO A 440 23.31 -10.54 -17.79
N PRO A 441 24.38 -9.80 -18.13
CA PRO A 441 25.29 -9.25 -17.13
C PRO A 441 24.56 -8.36 -16.13
N VAL A 442 24.95 -8.43 -14.85
CA VAL A 442 24.37 -7.60 -13.78
C VAL A 442 24.95 -6.19 -13.86
N GLY A 443 24.08 -5.18 -13.92
CA GLY A 443 24.46 -3.77 -13.97
C GLY A 443 23.43 -2.93 -14.71
N ASP A 444 23.68 -1.63 -14.79
CA ASP A 444 22.82 -0.63 -15.44
C ASP A 444 23.62 0.32 -16.36
N ALA A 445 24.89 0.00 -16.62
CA ALA A 445 25.81 0.89 -17.35
C ALA A 445 25.57 0.88 -18.87
N SER A 446 24.91 -0.16 -19.39
CA SER A 446 24.61 -0.32 -20.82
C SER A 446 23.33 -1.14 -21.03
N PRO A 447 22.69 -1.06 -22.22
CA PRO A 447 21.41 -1.71 -22.48
C PRO A 447 21.40 -3.24 -22.39
N ASP A 448 22.55 -3.89 -22.56
CA ASP A 448 22.76 -5.34 -22.40
C ASP A 448 22.87 -5.77 -20.93
N GLN A 449 23.01 -4.81 -20.00
CA GLN A 449 23.03 -5.06 -18.57
C GLN A 449 21.66 -4.82 -17.95
N VAL A 450 21.34 -5.67 -16.97
CA VAL A 450 20.12 -5.54 -16.16
C VAL A 450 20.50 -5.73 -14.69
N PRO A 451 20.16 -4.81 -13.77
CA PRO A 451 20.39 -5.05 -12.35
C PRO A 451 19.53 -6.23 -11.87
N ASP A 452 19.74 -6.64 -10.62
CA ASP A 452 18.80 -7.58 -10.00
C ASP A 452 17.44 -6.92 -9.83
N ILE A 453 16.42 -7.54 -10.39
CA ILE A 453 15.02 -7.10 -10.33
C ILE A 453 14.41 -7.53 -9.00
N PHE A 454 14.76 -8.74 -8.52
CA PHE A 454 14.27 -9.27 -7.25
C PHE A 454 15.43 -9.60 -6.31
N VAL A 455 15.28 -9.23 -5.05
CA VAL A 455 16.19 -9.62 -3.97
C VAL A 455 15.38 -10.18 -2.80
N LEU A 456 15.91 -11.24 -2.17
CA LEU A 456 15.32 -11.83 -0.96
C LEU A 456 16.00 -11.19 0.25
N CYS A 457 15.20 -10.76 1.21
CA CYS A 457 15.64 -10.01 2.38
C CYS A 457 15.17 -10.71 3.66
N HIS A 458 16.01 -10.67 4.69
CA HIS A 458 15.59 -11.09 6.02
C HIS A 458 14.65 -10.05 6.65
N ASN A 459 13.93 -10.50 7.68
CA ASN A 459 13.14 -9.63 8.54
C ASN A 459 13.41 -9.97 10.01
N PRO A 460 14.05 -9.08 10.80
CA PRO A 460 14.60 -7.80 10.37
C PRO A 460 15.74 -7.96 9.35
N VAL A 461 15.99 -6.91 8.58
CA VAL A 461 17.09 -6.84 7.61
C VAL A 461 18.42 -6.99 8.33
N ASP A 462 19.31 -7.83 7.80
CA ASP A 462 20.60 -8.14 8.40
C ASP A 462 21.72 -8.19 7.33
N PRO A 463 22.52 -7.12 7.20
CA PRO A 463 23.67 -7.08 6.28
C PRO A 463 24.73 -8.14 6.58
N GLU A 464 24.84 -8.63 7.81
CA GLU A 464 25.79 -9.70 8.16
C GLU A 464 25.36 -11.05 7.57
N LYS A 465 24.07 -11.21 7.25
CA LYS A 465 23.49 -12.36 6.54
C LYS A 465 23.44 -12.20 5.02
N GLY A 466 24.00 -11.11 4.48
CA GLY A 466 24.07 -10.87 3.04
C GLY A 466 22.88 -10.12 2.47
N ASP A 467 22.05 -9.48 3.29
CA ASP A 467 21.04 -8.56 2.80
C ASP A 467 21.71 -7.35 2.13
N VAL A 468 21.19 -6.99 0.95
CA VAL A 468 21.70 -5.88 0.15
C VAL A 468 21.03 -4.57 0.53
N GLU A 469 21.59 -3.44 0.09
CA GLU A 469 21.03 -2.10 0.37
C GLU A 469 19.54 -1.97 -0.03
N ALA A 470 19.12 -2.64 -1.10
CA ALA A 470 17.72 -2.65 -1.53
C ALA A 470 16.75 -3.28 -0.51
N CYS A 471 17.25 -4.02 0.49
CA CYS A 471 16.43 -4.58 1.57
C CYS A 471 15.93 -3.53 2.57
N GLY A 472 16.54 -2.35 2.61
CA GLY A 472 16.13 -1.22 3.46
C GLY A 472 17.11 -0.87 4.57
#